data_AF-A0A8H3W0U1-F1
#
_entry.id   AF-A0A8H3W0U1-F1
#
_cell.length_a   1.000
_cell.length_b   1.000
_cell.length_c   1.000
_cell.angle_alpha   90.00
_cell.angle_beta   90.00
_cell.angle_gamma   90.00
#
_symmetry.space_group_name_H-M   'P 1'
#
loop_
_entity.id
_entity.type
_entity.pdbx_description
1 polymer ?
#
loop_
_entity_poly.entity_id
_entity_poly.type
_entity_poly.pdbx_seq_one_letter_code
_entity_poly.pdbx_strand_id
1 'polypeptide(L)'
;MHGKLAMARGSKDVRKVNETQNPFRLHVLPLAHQHVGVLHAVLGLAACHMTLSPYGVEQVDMATALQHRVAALNALSSLLIKEEIYGLAAAEEDAVLAIILLLVLHDICEMGISAHTVHLTGVSFLCDRVAVASSLGADVKR
;
A
#
# COMPACT_ATOMS: atom_id res chain seq x y z
N MET A 1 44.85 30.44 26.56
CA MET A 1 44.57 29.18 25.82
C MET A 1 43.16 28.74 26.16
N HIS A 2 42.17 28.98 25.28
CA HIS A 2 40.84 28.37 25.39
C HIS A 2 40.35 28.09 23.97
N GLY A 3 40.50 26.83 23.54
CA GLY A 3 39.99 26.34 22.26
C GLY A 3 38.48 26.17 22.33
N LYS A 4 37.76 26.77 21.37
CA LYS A 4 36.32 26.57 21.17
C LYS A 4 36.16 25.52 20.06
N LEU A 5 35.77 24.31 20.44
CA LEU A 5 35.31 23.27 19.52
C LEU A 5 33.99 23.73 18.89
N ALA A 6 34.00 23.99 17.58
CA ALA A 6 32.78 24.17 16.81
C ALA A 6 32.18 22.78 16.52
N MET A 7 31.06 22.45 17.19
CA MET A 7 30.25 21.30 16.81
C MET A 7 29.43 21.67 15.56
N ALA A 8 29.83 21.10 14.42
CA ALA A 8 29.02 21.03 13.23
C ALA A 8 27.76 20.19 13.54
N ARG A 9 26.61 20.84 13.71
CA ARG A 9 25.32 20.13 13.74
C ARG A 9 24.98 19.74 12.29
N GLY A 10 25.01 18.44 12.06
CA GLY A 10 24.76 17.80 10.78
C GLY A 10 23.48 18.31 10.11
N SER A 11 23.61 18.49 8.79
CA SER A 11 22.52 18.73 7.86
C SER A 11 21.45 17.66 8.06
N LYS A 12 20.32 18.03 8.65
CA LYS A 12 19.10 17.21 8.63
C LYS A 12 18.51 17.33 7.23
N ASP A 13 19.09 16.64 6.27
CA ASP A 13 18.41 16.37 5.01
C ASP A 13 17.42 15.21 5.24
N VAL A 14 16.36 15.51 6.01
CA VAL A 14 15.15 14.70 5.98
C VAL A 14 14.60 14.90 4.59
N ARG A 15 14.83 13.92 3.70
CA ARG A 15 14.26 13.87 2.36
C ARG A 15 12.80 14.29 2.47
N LYS A 16 12.49 15.52 2.05
CA LYS A 16 11.11 16.00 1.89
C LYS A 16 10.50 15.06 0.87
N VAL A 17 9.65 14.13 1.32
CA VAL A 17 8.83 13.35 0.41
C VAL A 17 8.01 14.39 -0.36
N ASN A 18 8.27 14.51 -1.67
CA ASN A 18 7.49 15.41 -2.52
C ASN A 18 6.04 14.89 -2.47
N GLU A 19 5.16 15.58 -1.73
CA GLU A 19 3.74 15.20 -1.61
C GLU A 19 3.06 15.10 -2.98
N THR A 20 3.60 15.81 -3.98
CA THR A 20 3.18 15.78 -5.39
C THR A 20 3.49 14.47 -6.11
N GLN A 21 4.28 13.57 -5.50
CA GLN A 21 4.67 12.26 -6.04
C GLN A 21 4.12 11.11 -5.16
N ASN A 22 3.14 11.38 -4.30
CA ASN A 22 2.58 10.35 -3.42
C ASN A 22 1.84 9.29 -4.27
N PRO A 23 2.27 8.02 -4.28
CA PRO A 23 1.68 6.97 -5.11
C PRO A 23 0.25 6.62 -4.70
N PHE A 24 -0.11 6.78 -3.42
CA PHE A 24 -1.51 6.61 -2.99
C PHE A 24 -2.41 7.67 -3.60
N ARG A 25 -1.90 8.90 -3.73
CA ARG A 25 -2.66 10.01 -4.32
C ARG A 25 -2.74 9.93 -5.84
N LEU A 26 -1.64 9.55 -6.49
CA LEU A 26 -1.54 9.53 -7.96
C LEU A 26 -2.10 8.26 -8.60
N HIS A 27 -2.05 7.11 -7.91
CA HIS A 27 -2.42 5.82 -8.49
C HIS A 27 -3.58 5.17 -7.73
N VAL A 28 -3.46 5.01 -6.42
CA VAL A 28 -4.45 4.26 -5.62
C VAL A 28 -5.80 4.97 -5.58
N LEU A 29 -5.83 6.28 -5.31
CA LEU A 29 -7.08 7.04 -5.26
C LEU A 29 -7.82 7.08 -6.60
N PRO A 30 -7.18 7.38 -7.75
CA PRO A 30 -7.84 7.27 -9.04
C PRO A 30 -8.36 5.86 -9.33
N LEU A 31 -7.58 4.83 -8.99
CA LEU A 31 -7.99 3.44 -9.18
C LEU A 31 -9.19 3.06 -8.29
N ALA A 32 -9.29 3.61 -7.07
CA ALA A 32 -10.45 3.44 -6.20
C ALA A 32 -11.74 3.99 -6.81
N HIS A 33 -11.66 5.06 -7.60
CA HIS A 33 -12.84 5.58 -8.32
C HIS A 33 -13.26 4.68 -9.49
N GLN A 34 -12.38 3.80 -9.95
CA GLN A 34 -12.60 2.92 -11.10
C GLN A 34 -12.91 1.47 -10.70
N HIS A 35 -12.46 1.03 -9.52
CA HIS A 35 -12.59 -0.36 -9.08
C HIS A 35 -13.15 -0.45 -7.66
N VAL A 36 -14.35 -1.05 -7.54
CA VAL A 36 -15.10 -1.14 -6.27
C VAL A 36 -14.35 -1.90 -5.16
N GLY A 37 -13.56 -2.91 -5.51
CA GLY A 37 -12.74 -3.63 -4.53
C GLY A 37 -11.64 -2.75 -3.94
N VAL A 38 -11.04 -1.87 -4.76
CA VAL A 38 -10.00 -0.93 -4.31
C VAL A 38 -10.64 0.15 -3.44
N LEU A 39 -11.82 0.64 -3.83
CA LEU A 39 -12.61 1.57 -3.02
C LEU A 39 -12.88 1.00 -1.62
N HIS A 40 -13.38 -0.23 -1.53
CA HIS A 40 -13.65 -0.87 -0.26
C HIS A 40 -12.37 -1.07 0.58
N ALA A 41 -11.24 -1.40 -0.06
CA ALA A 41 -9.97 -1.50 0.65
C ALA A 41 -9.52 -0.15 1.24
N VAL A 42 -9.67 0.95 0.49
CA VAL A 42 -9.36 2.31 0.96
C VAL A 42 -10.28 2.71 2.11
N LEU A 43 -11.59 2.50 1.98
CA LEU A 43 -12.57 2.86 3.00
C LEU A 43 -12.38 2.04 4.28
N GLY A 44 -12.09 0.75 4.16
CA GLY A 44 -11.78 -0.11 5.32
C GLY A 44 -10.56 0.36 6.08
N LEU A 45 -9.47 0.68 5.36
CA LEU A 45 -8.25 1.23 5.96
C LEU A 45 -8.50 2.59 6.63
N ALA A 46 -9.21 3.50 5.96
CA ALA A 46 -9.53 4.82 6.48
C ALA A 46 -10.41 4.74 7.74
N ALA A 47 -11.44 3.90 7.71
CA ALA A 47 -12.32 3.66 8.85
C ALA A 47 -11.51 3.10 10.04
N CYS A 48 -10.69 2.05 9.82
CA CYS A 48 -9.83 1.48 10.85
C CYS A 48 -8.90 2.55 11.48
N HIS A 49 -8.24 3.35 10.64
CA HIS A 49 -7.36 4.41 11.12
C HIS A 49 -8.11 5.50 11.91
N MET A 50 -9.33 5.85 11.50
CA MET A 50 -10.17 6.82 12.23
C MET A 50 -10.63 6.29 13.58
N THR A 51 -11.05 5.01 13.66
CA THR A 51 -11.47 4.35 14.90
C THR A 51 -10.32 4.27 15.93
N LEU A 52 -9.09 4.07 15.46
CA LEU A 52 -7.90 3.98 16.31
C LEU A 52 -7.27 5.34 16.66
N SER A 53 -7.70 6.43 16.00
CA SER A 53 -7.13 7.76 16.23
C SER A 53 -7.66 8.40 17.51
N PRO A 54 -6.79 8.89 18.42
CA PRO A 54 -7.22 9.58 19.63
C PRO A 54 -7.91 10.93 19.39
N TYR A 55 -7.95 11.39 18.13
CA TYR A 55 -8.58 12.65 17.69
C TYR A 55 -9.75 12.43 16.71
N GLY A 56 -10.24 11.19 16.55
CA GLY A 56 -11.30 10.84 15.59
C GLY A 56 -12.63 11.53 15.89
N VAL A 57 -13.15 12.25 14.88
CA VAL A 57 -14.51 12.81 14.85
C VAL A 57 -15.52 11.66 14.84
N GLU A 58 -16.58 11.75 15.67
CA GLU A 58 -17.70 10.78 15.83
C GLU A 58 -17.38 9.32 15.47
N GLN A 59 -17.21 8.48 16.50
CA GLN A 59 -16.86 7.05 16.44
C GLN A 59 -17.31 6.36 15.15
N VAL A 60 -16.40 6.27 14.16
CA VAL A 60 -16.57 5.33 13.05
C VAL A 60 -16.60 3.95 13.68
N ASP A 61 -17.74 3.28 13.55
CA ASP A 61 -17.94 1.95 14.11
C ASP A 61 -16.93 0.97 13.48
N MET A 62 -16.28 0.17 14.33
CA MET A 62 -15.39 -0.89 13.89
C MET A 62 -16.11 -1.87 12.95
N ALA A 63 -17.43 -2.03 13.09
CA ALA A 63 -18.23 -2.80 12.16
C ALA A 63 -18.16 -2.26 10.72
N THR A 64 -18.09 -0.94 10.52
CA THR A 64 -17.95 -0.32 9.19
C THR A 64 -16.59 -0.66 8.57
N ALA A 65 -15.50 -0.58 9.34
CA ALA A 65 -14.17 -0.97 8.87
C ALA A 65 -14.15 -2.45 8.44
N LEU A 66 -14.77 -3.32 9.25
CA LEU A 66 -14.87 -4.75 8.97
C LEU A 66 -15.72 -5.05 7.71
N GLN A 67 -16.86 -4.38 7.55
CA GLN A 67 -17.72 -4.55 6.37
C GLN A 67 -16.96 -4.23 5.08
N HIS A 68 -16.21 -3.13 5.07
CA HIS A 68 -15.39 -2.75 3.92
C HIS A 68 -14.23 -3.72 3.69
N ARG A 69 -13.59 -4.23 4.74
CA ARG A 69 -12.56 -5.28 4.62
C ARG A 69 -13.10 -6.54 3.97
N VAL A 70 -14.27 -7.01 4.41
CA VAL A 70 -14.92 -8.21 3.84
C VAL A 70 -15.29 -7.97 2.37
N ALA A 71 -15.84 -6.81 2.03
CA ALA A 71 -16.16 -6.47 0.64
C ALA A 71 -14.91 -6.44 -0.26
N ALA A 72 -13.80 -5.89 0.23
CA ALA A 72 -12.52 -5.89 -0.48
C ALA A 72 -11.96 -7.32 -0.68
N LEU A 73 -12.04 -8.17 0.35
CA LEU A 73 -11.63 -9.59 0.27
C LEU A 73 -12.48 -10.37 -0.75
N ASN A 74 -13.79 -10.14 -0.78
CA ASN A 74 -14.67 -10.79 -1.76
C ASN A 74 -14.33 -10.36 -3.19
N ALA A 75 -14.05 -9.07 -3.41
CA ALA A 75 -13.60 -8.57 -4.71
C ALA A 75 -12.25 -9.18 -5.11
N LEU A 76 -11.31 -9.29 -4.18
CA LEU A 76 -10.01 -9.94 -4.42
C LEU A 76 -10.19 -11.41 -4.80
N SER A 77 -10.99 -12.17 -4.05
CA SER A 77 -11.28 -13.58 -4.36
C SER A 77 -11.86 -13.74 -5.76
N SER A 78 -12.78 -12.86 -6.17
CA SER A 78 -13.34 -12.87 -7.53
C SER A 78 -12.28 -12.61 -8.62
N LEU A 79 -11.33 -11.70 -8.37
CA LEU A 79 -10.24 -11.41 -9.30
C LEU A 79 -9.26 -12.57 -9.39
N LEU A 80 -8.95 -13.24 -8.28
CA LEU A 80 -8.07 -14.42 -8.27
C LEU A 80 -8.69 -15.61 -9.01
N ILE A 81 -9.99 -15.84 -8.85
CA ILE A 81 -10.72 -16.86 -9.62
C ILE A 81 -10.69 -16.50 -11.12
N LYS A 82 -10.89 -15.22 -11.46
CA LYS A 82 -10.81 -14.76 -12.85
C LYS A 82 -9.42 -14.96 -13.45
N GLU A 83 -8.36 -14.62 -12.70
CA GLU A 83 -6.97 -14.82 -13.11
C GLU A 83 -6.71 -16.29 -13.47
N GLU A 84 -7.16 -17.22 -12.63
CA GLU A 84 -6.95 -18.66 -12.84
C GLU A 84 -7.63 -19.18 -14.11
N ILE A 85 -8.82 -18.68 -14.44
CA ILE A 85 -9.63 -19.21 -15.55
C ILE A 85 -9.37 -18.47 -16.87
N TYR A 86 -9.23 -17.15 -16.82
CA TYR A 86 -9.24 -16.26 -17.99
C TYR A 86 -8.03 -15.33 -18.07
N GLY A 87 -7.26 -15.20 -16.99
CA GLY A 87 -6.28 -14.12 -16.82
C GLY A 87 -6.92 -12.76 -16.53
N LEU A 88 -6.11 -11.83 -16.03
CA LEU A 88 -6.49 -10.45 -15.73
C LEU A 88 -6.02 -9.47 -16.81
N ALA A 89 -6.78 -8.41 -17.01
CA ALA A 89 -6.30 -7.24 -17.73
C ALA A 89 -5.34 -6.43 -16.84
N ALA A 90 -4.44 -5.65 -17.43
CA ALA A 90 -3.47 -4.82 -16.69
C ALA A 90 -4.10 -3.93 -15.60
N ALA A 91 -5.26 -3.33 -15.87
CA ALA A 91 -5.97 -2.52 -14.87
C ALA A 91 -6.51 -3.33 -13.68
N GLU A 92 -6.78 -4.62 -13.90
CA GLU A 92 -7.24 -5.54 -12.84
C GLU A 92 -6.05 -6.10 -12.06
N GLU A 93 -4.90 -6.31 -12.69
CA GLU A 93 -3.64 -6.62 -11.99
C GLU A 93 -3.27 -5.48 -11.02
N ASP A 94 -3.36 -4.23 -11.49
CA ASP A 94 -3.17 -3.03 -10.66
C ASP A 94 -4.18 -2.99 -9.50
N ALA A 95 -5.44 -3.37 -9.76
CA ALA A 95 -6.48 -3.43 -8.73
C ALA A 95 -6.19 -4.51 -7.68
N VAL A 96 -5.76 -5.71 -8.10
CA VAL A 96 -5.34 -6.79 -7.19
C VAL A 96 -4.20 -6.31 -6.30
N LEU A 97 -3.16 -5.72 -6.90
CA LEU A 97 -2.01 -5.22 -6.15
C LEU A 97 -2.40 -4.14 -5.13
N ALA A 98 -3.24 -3.20 -5.55
CA ALA A 98 -3.74 -2.14 -4.67
C ALA A 98 -4.59 -2.69 -3.52
N ILE A 99 -5.50 -3.64 -3.78
CA ILE A 99 -6.33 -4.28 -2.75
C ILE A 99 -5.44 -4.99 -1.73
N ILE A 100 -4.48 -5.81 -2.18
CA ILE A 100 -3.56 -6.53 -1.30
C ILE A 100 -2.76 -5.55 -0.44
N LEU A 101 -2.16 -4.52 -1.05
CA LEU A 101 -1.37 -3.52 -0.34
C LEU A 101 -2.19 -2.83 0.77
N LEU A 102 -3.42 -2.42 0.45
CA LEU A 102 -4.31 -1.74 1.39
C LEU A 102 -4.80 -2.66 2.51
N LEU A 103 -5.08 -3.93 2.21
CA LEU A 103 -5.44 -4.93 3.22
C LEU A 103 -4.27 -5.23 4.17
N VAL A 104 -3.04 -5.31 3.66
CA VAL A 104 -1.83 -5.44 4.50
C VAL A 104 -1.66 -4.23 5.41
N LEU A 105 -1.86 -3.02 4.89
CA LEU A 105 -1.83 -1.80 5.70
C LEU A 105 -2.93 -1.80 6.76
N HIS A 106 -4.12 -2.31 6.44
CA HIS A 106 -5.22 -2.44 7.38
C HIS A 106 -4.83 -3.40 8.52
N ASP A 107 -4.27 -4.58 8.21
CA ASP A 107 -3.79 -5.52 9.23
C ASP A 107 -2.69 -4.91 10.12
N ILE A 108 -1.80 -4.09 9.55
CA ILE A 108 -0.79 -3.35 10.31
C ILE A 108 -1.45 -2.35 11.28
N CYS A 109 -2.44 -1.59 10.80
CA CYS A 109 -3.16 -0.63 11.61
C CYS A 109 -3.91 -1.31 12.77
N GLU A 110 -4.58 -2.44 12.52
CA GLU A 110 -5.40 -3.14 13.51
C GLU A 110 -4.56 -3.83 14.61
N MET A 111 -3.45 -4.47 14.25
CA MET A 111 -2.70 -5.33 15.18
C MET A 111 -1.46 -4.67 15.80
N GLY A 112 -0.97 -3.53 15.28
CA GLY A 112 0.18 -2.77 15.79
C GLY A 112 1.55 -3.48 15.70
N ILE A 113 1.58 -4.81 15.65
CA ILE A 113 2.73 -5.67 15.37
C ILE A 113 2.15 -6.92 14.70
N SER A 114 2.39 -7.14 13.41
CA SER A 114 2.04 -8.41 12.78
C SER A 114 3.29 -9.06 12.20
N ALA A 115 3.29 -10.38 12.09
CA ALA A 115 4.39 -11.15 11.53
C ALA A 115 4.47 -10.94 10.01
N HIS A 116 4.77 -9.71 9.57
CA HIS A 116 4.82 -9.30 8.17
C HIS A 116 5.95 -10.00 7.40
N THR A 117 6.89 -10.64 8.10
CA THR A 117 8.03 -11.35 7.53
C THR A 117 7.59 -12.36 6.48
N VAL A 118 6.50 -13.09 6.68
CA VAL A 118 6.03 -14.09 5.69
C VAL A 118 5.50 -13.42 4.42
N HIS A 119 4.71 -12.35 4.54
CA HIS A 119 4.16 -11.61 3.40
C HIS A 119 5.25 -10.84 2.63
N LEU A 120 6.17 -10.17 3.34
CA LEU A 120 7.29 -9.45 2.73
C LEU A 120 8.34 -10.39 2.12
N THR A 121 8.59 -11.56 2.72
CA THR A 121 9.44 -12.61 2.11
C THR A 121 8.78 -13.16 0.84
N GLY A 122 7.46 -13.34 0.82
CA GLY A 122 6.73 -13.77 -0.38
C GLY A 122 6.84 -12.78 -1.53
N VAL A 123 6.83 -11.46 -1.24
CA VAL A 123 6.94 -10.41 -2.27
C VAL A 123 8.38 -10.18 -2.73
N SER A 124 9.42 -10.52 -1.94
CA SER A 124 10.81 -10.33 -2.37
C SER A 124 11.13 -11.10 -3.66
N PHE A 125 10.58 -12.30 -3.81
CA PHE A 125 10.73 -13.11 -5.03
C PHE A 125 10.10 -12.43 -6.27
N LEU A 126 9.00 -11.71 -6.09
CA LEU A 126 8.36 -10.94 -7.17
C LEU A 126 9.17 -9.68 -7.50
N CYS A 127 9.72 -9.01 -6.50
CA CYS A 127 10.60 -7.85 -6.72
C CYS A 127 11.87 -8.21 -7.49
N ASP A 128 12.50 -9.36 -7.19
CA ASP A 128 13.68 -9.82 -7.93
C ASP A 128 13.35 -10.11 -9.40
N ARG A 129 12.19 -10.73 -9.67
CA ARG A 129 11.73 -10.97 -11.04
C ARG A 129 11.46 -9.67 -11.81
N VAL A 130 10.84 -8.68 -11.17
CA VAL A 130 10.55 -7.38 -11.79
C VAL A 130 11.84 -6.59 -12.04
N ALA A 131 12.80 -6.63 -11.11
CA ALA A 131 14.10 -5.99 -11.28
C ALA A 131 14.90 -6.59 -12.45
N VAL A 132 14.85 -7.92 -12.60
CA VAL A 132 15.47 -8.62 -13.74
C VAL A 132 14.73 -8.33 -15.05
N ALA A 133 13.40 -8.33 -15.08
CA ALA A 133 12.65 -7.96 -16.27
C ALA A 133 12.94 -6.51 -16.72
N SER A 134 13.19 -5.61 -15.76
CA SER A 134 13.54 -4.21 -16.02
C SER A 134 14.96 -4.04 -16.58
N SER A 135 15.90 -4.93 -16.23
CA SER A 135 17.28 -4.86 -16.74
C SER A 135 17.43 -5.46 -18.14
N LEU A 136 16.64 -6.48 -18.51
CA LEU A 136 16.63 -7.02 -19.88
C LEU A 136 15.92 -6.10 -20.90
N GLY A 137 14.94 -5.29 -20.45
CA GLY A 137 14.29 -4.30 -21.32
C GLY A 137 15.17 -3.09 -21.69
N ALA A 138 16.27 -2.87 -20.95
CA ALA A 138 17.18 -1.74 -21.15
C ALA A 138 18.33 -2.03 -22.14
N ASP A 139 18.58 -3.29 -22.49
CA ASP A 139 19.71 -3.68 -23.35
C ASP A 139 19.36 -3.79 -24.84
N VAL A 140 18.07 -3.83 -25.20
CA VAL A 140 17.61 -3.92 -26.61
C VAL A 140 17.60 -2.57 -27.35
N LYS A 141 18.10 -1.49 -26.74
CA LYS A 141 18.01 -0.14 -27.32
C LYS A 141 19.33 0.65 -27.34
N ARG A 142 20.45 -0.02 -27.60
CA ARG A 142 21.71 0.65 -27.99
C ARG A 142 22.21 0.17 -29.34
#